data_AF-A0A0S4N8I4-F1
#
_entry.id   AF-A0A0S4N8I4-F1
#
_cell.length_a   1.000
_cell.length_b   1.000
_cell.length_c   1.000
_cell.angle_alpha   90.00
_cell.angle_beta   90.00
_cell.angle_gamma   90.00
#
_symmetry.space_group_name_H-M   'P 1'
#
loop_
_entity.id
_entity.type
_entity.pdbx_description
1 polymer ?
#
loop_
_entity_poly.entity_id
_entity_poly.type
_entity_poly.pdbx_seq_one_letter_code
_entity_poly.pdbx_strand_id
1 'polypeptide(L)'
;MIRKIWREFVDDFVLKHPALFSALIIYLYYLFTTLDLFRKIREGFVSFSDIFTHFDSLLWIWGLSYLFVKLINLKEQQHREEKLRLEQIRQYETQIAKLKMVKDFTFSLRDLIYNPLTIIMSASARIERRFPYDNETIRDVRAIEQGCRRIERLLMEVKEFEEKLVIEEIKEETNEVKTEKA
;
A
#
# COMPACT_ATOMS: atom_id res chain seq x y z
N MET A 1 27.21 -15.59 16.49
CA MET A 1 25.97 -16.06 17.13
C MET A 1 25.48 -15.10 18.22
N ILE A 2 26.31 -14.76 19.22
CA ILE A 2 26.02 -13.75 20.27
C ILE A 2 25.50 -12.41 19.71
N ARG A 3 26.11 -11.89 18.65
CA ARG A 3 25.74 -10.61 18.02
C ARG A 3 24.36 -10.58 17.35
N LYS A 4 23.76 -11.75 17.07
CA LYS A 4 22.45 -11.90 16.43
C LYS A 4 21.36 -12.00 17.50
N ILE A 5 21.63 -12.80 18.53
CA ILE A 5 20.80 -12.93 19.74
C ILE A 5 20.72 -11.59 20.50
N TRP A 6 21.84 -10.86 20.61
CA TRP A 6 21.84 -9.51 21.21
C TRP A 6 21.01 -8.51 20.41
N ARG A 7 20.97 -8.66 19.08
CA ARG A 7 20.23 -7.77 18.21
C ARG A 7 18.74 -8.07 18.25
N GLU A 8 18.35 -9.34 18.19
CA GLU A 8 16.97 -9.79 18.40
C GLU A 8 16.46 -9.45 19.81
N PHE A 9 17.29 -9.57 20.85
CA PHE A 9 16.88 -9.19 22.21
C PHE A 9 16.73 -7.68 22.38
N VAL A 10 17.64 -6.88 21.82
CA VAL A 10 17.49 -5.41 21.82
C VAL A 10 16.28 -5.01 20.99
N ASP A 11 16.13 -5.61 19.80
CA ASP A 11 15.07 -5.25 18.86
C ASP A 11 13.69 -5.72 19.32
N ASP A 12 13.57 -6.80 20.11
CA ASP A 12 12.27 -7.31 20.57
C ASP A 12 11.96 -6.93 22.03
N PHE A 13 12.95 -6.69 22.89
CA PHE A 13 12.73 -6.30 24.30
C PHE A 13 12.76 -4.79 24.50
N VAL A 14 13.73 -4.08 23.89
CA VAL A 14 13.85 -2.61 24.03
C VAL A 14 12.78 -1.90 23.21
N LEU A 15 12.42 -2.39 22.02
CA LEU A 15 11.32 -1.79 21.24
C LEU A 15 9.93 -2.10 21.80
N LYS A 16 9.73 -3.27 22.40
CA LYS A 16 8.39 -3.70 22.88
C LYS A 16 8.07 -3.16 24.27
N HIS A 17 9.06 -3.06 25.16
CA HIS A 17 8.88 -2.55 26.52
C HIS A 17 9.94 -1.52 26.94
N PRO A 18 9.96 -0.33 26.29
CA PRO A 18 10.96 0.71 26.56
C PRO A 18 10.91 1.24 28.01
N ALA A 19 9.73 1.23 28.63
CA ALA A 19 9.55 1.62 30.03
C ALA A 19 10.21 0.63 31.01
N LEU A 20 10.15 -0.68 30.74
CA LEU A 20 10.80 -1.70 31.57
C LEU A 20 12.31 -1.65 31.44
N PHE A 21 12.82 -1.38 30.24
CA PHE A 21 14.26 -1.22 30.03
C PHE A 21 14.81 0.02 30.75
N SER A 22 14.09 1.15 30.68
CA SER A 22 14.45 2.35 31.45
C SER A 22 14.39 2.10 32.96
N ALA A 23 13.32 1.48 33.45
CA ALA A 23 13.18 1.13 34.87
C ALA A 23 14.30 0.18 35.34
N LEU A 24 14.68 -0.81 34.52
CA LEU A 24 15.77 -1.73 34.81
C LEU A 24 17.11 -0.98 34.96
N ILE A 25 17.43 -0.06 34.05
CA ILE A 25 18.66 0.75 34.10
C ILE A 25 18.67 1.64 35.35
N ILE A 26 17.55 2.28 35.67
CA ILE A 26 17.42 3.14 36.86
C ILE A 26 17.60 2.32 38.14
N TYR A 27 17.00 1.12 38.21
CA TYR A 27 17.13 0.23 39.36
C TYR A 27 18.53 -0.34 39.51
N LEU A 28 19.17 -0.76 38.41
CA LEU A 28 20.55 -1.27 38.43
C LEU A 28 21.50 -0.18 38.90
N TYR A 29 21.30 1.06 38.44
CA TYR A 29 22.05 2.22 38.87
C TYR A 29 21.88 2.46 40.37
N TYR A 30 20.64 2.52 40.87
CA TYR A 30 20.37 2.72 42.30
C TYR A 30 21.01 1.62 43.17
N LEU A 31 20.97 0.38 42.71
CA LEU A 31 21.59 -0.76 43.37
C LEU A 31 23.12 -0.62 43.44
N PHE A 32 23.78 -0.28 42.33
CA PHE A 32 25.22 -0.01 42.32
C PHE A 32 25.59 1.19 43.20
N THR A 33 24.80 2.26 43.17
CA THR A 33 25.01 3.44 44.02
C THR A 33 24.89 3.10 45.51
N THR A 34 23.87 2.31 45.89
CA THR A 34 23.74 1.85 47.28
C THR A 34 24.87 0.93 47.71
N LEU A 35 25.37 0.05 46.84
CA LEU A 35 26.52 -0.81 47.13
C LEU A 35 27.82 -0.02 47.30
N ASP A 36 28.05 1.00 46.47
CA ASP A 36 29.22 1.87 46.58
C ASP A 36 29.17 2.74 47.85
N LEU A 37 27.97 3.23 48.20
CA LEU A 37 27.73 3.93 49.46
C LEU A 37 27.97 3.02 50.68
N PHE A 38 27.48 1.78 50.66
CA PHE A 38 27.71 0.80 51.73
C PHE A 38 29.20 0.46 51.89
N ARG A 39 29.94 0.39 50.79
CA ARG A 39 31.37 0.14 50.79
C ARG A 39 32.14 1.32 51.38
N LYS A 40 31.78 2.55 51.01
CA LYS A 40 32.40 3.79 51.53
C LYS A 40 32.06 4.08 52.99
N ILE A 41 30.85 3.78 53.45
CA ILE A 41 30.46 3.87 54.87
C ILE A 41 31.31 2.93 55.73
N ARG A 42 31.67 1.76 55.19
CA ARG A 42 32.54 0.78 55.87
C ARG A 42 34.01 1.22 55.95
N GLU A 43 34.45 2.11 55.05
CA GLU A 43 35.84 2.61 54.95
C GLU A 43 36.06 3.97 55.65
N GLY A 44 35.01 4.59 56.22
CA GLY A 44 35.16 5.66 57.22
C GLY A 44 35.48 7.07 56.69
N PHE A 45 35.30 7.34 55.40
CA PHE A 45 35.45 8.69 54.83
C PHE A 45 34.14 9.17 54.22
N VAL A 46 33.54 10.22 54.79
CA VAL A 46 32.45 10.97 54.14
C VAL A 46 33.05 12.27 53.63
N SER A 47 33.25 12.36 52.31
CA SER A 47 33.83 13.53 51.66
C SER A 47 32.82 14.18 50.72
N PHE A 48 32.66 15.50 50.81
CA PHE A 48 31.75 16.31 50.00
C PHE A 48 31.99 16.20 48.47
N SER A 49 33.12 15.61 48.06
CA SER A 49 33.41 15.23 46.68
C SER A 49 32.41 14.21 46.11
N ASP A 50 31.84 13.33 46.94
CA ASP A 50 30.86 12.32 46.48
C ASP A 50 29.50 12.92 46.11
N ILE A 51 29.17 14.10 46.68
CA ILE A 51 27.94 14.84 46.37
C ILE A 51 28.03 15.47 44.98
N PHE A 52 29.23 15.86 44.54
CA PHE A 52 29.44 16.39 43.18
C PHE A 52 29.36 15.28 42.11
N THR A 53 29.70 14.03 42.45
CA THR A 53 29.51 12.88 41.57
C THR A 53 28.03 12.54 41.37
N HIS A 54 27.15 12.92 42.31
CA HIS A 54 25.69 12.86 42.13
C HIS A 54 25.13 13.96 41.20
N PHE A 55 25.85 15.06 40.96
CA PHE A 55 25.43 16.09 40.00
C PHE A 55 25.61 15.64 38.54
N ASP A 56 26.60 14.79 38.27
CA ASP A 56 26.77 14.12 36.97
C ASP A 56 25.53 13.26 36.62
N SER A 57 24.84 12.71 37.63
CA SER A 57 23.60 11.97 37.47
C SER A 57 22.44 12.81 36.93
N LEU A 58 22.41 14.12 37.18
CA LEU A 58 21.37 15.01 36.64
C LEU A 58 21.47 15.14 35.12
N LEU A 59 22.71 15.20 34.60
CA LEU A 59 23.02 15.18 33.18
C LEU A 59 22.61 13.84 32.54
N TRP A 60 22.83 12.72 33.24
CA TRP A 60 22.35 11.41 32.78
C TRP A 60 20.83 11.30 32.74
N ILE A 61 20.10 11.81 33.75
CA ILE A 61 18.62 11.86 33.74
C ILE A 61 18.11 12.69 32.56
N TRP A 62 18.72 13.86 32.31
CA TRP A 62 18.35 14.72 31.18
C TRP A 62 18.63 14.06 29.83
N GLY A 63 19.79 13.42 29.70
CA GLY A 63 20.16 12.65 28.51
C GLY A 63 19.19 11.50 28.24
N LEU A 64 18.81 10.75 29.28
CA LEU A 64 17.81 9.68 29.16
C LEU A 64 16.43 10.20 28.78
N SER A 65 15.99 11.30 29.38
CA SER A 65 14.70 11.93 29.06
C SER A 65 14.65 12.40 27.60
N TYR A 66 15.72 13.02 27.11
CA TYR A 66 15.83 13.43 25.71
C TYR A 66 15.79 12.23 24.76
N LEU A 67 16.50 11.16 25.10
CA LEU A 67 16.54 9.93 24.30
C LEU A 67 15.16 9.25 24.28
N PHE A 68 14.44 9.28 25.41
CA PHE A 68 13.07 8.76 25.53
C PHE A 68 12.07 9.52 24.66
N VAL A 69 12.07 10.85 24.69
CA VAL A 69 11.22 11.69 23.83
C VAL A 69 11.54 11.44 22.35
N LYS A 70 12.82 11.32 22.00
CA LYS A 70 13.24 11.03 20.63
C LYS A 70 12.77 9.66 20.15
N LEU A 71 12.81 8.65 21.00
CA LEU A 71 12.31 7.30 20.72
C LEU A 71 10.79 7.27 20.49
N ILE A 72 10.03 7.97 21.33
CA ILE A 72 8.57 8.08 21.17
C ILE A 72 8.23 8.80 19.87
N ASN A 73 8.90 9.92 19.58
CA ASN A 73 8.69 10.66 18.34
C ASN A 73 9.03 9.82 17.10
N LEU A 74 10.10 9.04 17.13
CA LEU A 74 10.47 8.12 16.05
C LEU A 74 9.39 7.05 15.82
N LYS A 75 8.87 6.45 16.90
CA LYS A 75 7.78 5.47 16.81
C LYS A 75 6.51 6.08 16.24
N GLU A 76 6.19 7.30 16.66
CA GLU A 76 4.99 7.99 16.21
C GLU A 76 5.09 8.43 14.75
N GLN A 77 6.29 8.83 14.30
CA GLN A 77 6.58 9.09 12.89
C GLN A 77 6.46 7.82 12.05
N GLN A 78 7.07 6.71 12.48
CA GLN A 78 6.98 5.43 11.76
C GLN A 78 5.53 4.94 11.63
N HIS A 79 4.74 4.97 12.70
CA HIS A 79 3.33 4.58 12.61
C HIS A 79 2.48 5.52 11.77
N ARG A 80 2.79 6.83 11.74
CA ARG A 80 2.10 7.76 10.84
C ARG A 80 2.46 7.47 9.37
N GLU A 81 3.72 7.22 9.08
CA GLU A 81 4.19 6.86 7.74
C GLU A 81 3.59 5.53 7.27
N GLU A 82 3.55 4.50 8.13
CA GLU A 82 2.92 3.22 7.82
C GLU A 82 1.42 3.36 7.54
N LYS A 83 0.70 4.14 8.36
CA LYS A 83 -0.73 4.41 8.13
C LYS A 83 -0.98 5.16 6.83
N LEU A 84 -0.18 6.18 6.52
CA LEU A 84 -0.29 6.93 5.28
C LEU A 84 -0.02 6.02 4.06
N ARG A 85 1.02 5.17 4.11
CA ARG A 85 1.29 4.20 3.05
C ARG A 85 0.14 3.22 2.87
N LEU A 86 -0.42 2.71 3.97
CA LEU A 86 -1.52 1.74 3.92
C LEU A 86 -2.80 2.38 3.35
N GLU A 87 -3.08 3.63 3.69
CA GLU A 87 -4.18 4.40 3.11
C GLU A 87 -3.99 4.64 1.61
N GLN A 88 -2.78 5.00 1.18
CA GLN A 88 -2.44 5.15 -0.25
C GLN A 88 -2.63 3.83 -1.00
N ILE A 89 -2.06 2.72 -0.50
CA ILE A 89 -2.22 1.39 -1.09
C ILE A 89 -3.70 1.04 -1.24
N ARG A 90 -4.50 1.26 -0.19
CA ARG A 90 -5.94 1.00 -0.23
C ARG A 90 -6.66 1.85 -1.28
N GLN A 91 -6.27 3.12 -1.43
CA GLN A 91 -6.82 3.98 -2.48
C GLN A 91 -6.46 3.46 -3.87
N TYR A 92 -5.22 3.03 -4.10
CA TYR A 92 -4.80 2.43 -5.36
C TYR A 92 -5.55 1.13 -5.66
N GLU A 93 -5.66 0.22 -4.69
CA GLU A 93 -6.43 -1.02 -4.82
C GLU A 93 -7.89 -0.77 -5.21
N THR A 94 -8.54 0.22 -4.58
CA THR A 94 -9.93 0.56 -4.93
C THR A 94 -10.06 1.13 -6.33
N GLN A 95 -9.07 1.87 -6.82
CA GLN A 95 -9.05 2.40 -8.18
C GLN A 95 -8.87 1.28 -9.21
N ILE A 96 -7.91 0.37 -8.97
CA ILE A 96 -7.69 -0.81 -9.80
C ILE A 96 -8.96 -1.68 -9.85
N ALA A 97 -9.62 -1.90 -8.71
CA ALA A 97 -10.86 -2.67 -8.65
C ALA A 97 -12.01 -2.02 -9.46
N LYS A 98 -12.15 -0.69 -9.39
CA LYS A 98 -13.14 0.05 -10.19
C LYS A 98 -12.84 -0.06 -11.69
N LEU A 99 -11.57 0.11 -12.07
CA LEU A 99 -11.14 0.01 -13.46
C LEU A 99 -11.40 -1.39 -14.03
N LYS A 100 -11.05 -2.43 -13.26
CA LYS A 100 -11.35 -3.82 -13.60
C LYS A 100 -12.85 -4.07 -13.76
N MET A 101 -13.68 -3.53 -12.86
CA MET A 101 -15.13 -3.66 -12.96
C MET A 101 -15.68 -3.03 -14.24
N VAL A 102 -15.22 -1.84 -14.61
CA VAL A 102 -15.65 -1.15 -15.85
C VAL A 102 -15.23 -1.96 -17.09
N LYS A 103 -14.02 -2.51 -17.08
CA LYS A 103 -13.52 -3.39 -18.14
C LYS A 103 -14.37 -4.65 -18.29
N ASP A 104 -14.61 -5.37 -17.20
CA ASP A 104 -15.40 -6.60 -17.20
C ASP A 104 -16.85 -6.33 -17.65
N PHE A 105 -17.42 -5.20 -17.22
CA PHE A 105 -18.74 -4.74 -17.67
C PHE A 105 -18.77 -4.45 -19.17
N THR A 106 -17.77 -3.74 -19.70
CA THR A 106 -17.72 -3.36 -21.13
C THR A 106 -17.54 -4.59 -22.01
N PHE A 107 -16.68 -5.53 -21.61
CA PHE A 107 -16.53 -6.82 -22.28
C PHE A 107 -17.85 -7.60 -22.32
N SER A 108 -18.52 -7.74 -21.17
CA SER A 108 -19.79 -8.46 -21.08
C SER A 108 -20.88 -7.78 -21.92
N LEU A 109 -20.98 -6.45 -21.87
CA LEU A 109 -21.94 -5.69 -22.64
C LEU A 109 -21.72 -5.87 -24.15
N ARG A 110 -20.46 -5.80 -24.60
CA ARG A 110 -20.10 -6.01 -26.00
C ARG A 110 -20.54 -7.39 -26.49
N ASP A 111 -20.22 -8.44 -25.74
CA ASP A 111 -20.58 -9.81 -26.10
C ASP A 111 -22.11 -10.00 -26.12
N LEU A 112 -22.82 -9.39 -25.17
CA LEU A 112 -24.28 -9.38 -25.13
C LEU A 112 -24.90 -8.62 -26.32
N ILE A 113 -24.24 -7.59 -26.87
CA ILE A 113 -24.72 -6.84 -28.04
C ILE A 113 -24.40 -7.58 -29.35
N TYR A 114 -23.26 -8.29 -29.45
CA TYR A 114 -22.87 -9.01 -30.67
C TYR A 114 -23.88 -10.09 -31.09
N ASN A 115 -24.46 -10.81 -30.12
CA ASN A 115 -25.45 -11.85 -30.38
C ASN A 115 -26.72 -11.32 -31.09
N PRO A 116 -27.48 -10.36 -30.54
CA PRO A 116 -28.64 -9.80 -31.21
C PRO A 116 -28.27 -9.10 -32.51
N LEU A 117 -27.10 -8.45 -32.60
CA LEU A 117 -26.63 -7.83 -33.83
C LEU A 117 -26.49 -8.85 -34.96
N THR A 118 -25.89 -10.01 -34.66
CA THR A 118 -25.73 -11.13 -35.59
C THR A 118 -27.09 -11.69 -36.02
N ILE A 119 -28.04 -11.81 -35.09
CA ILE A 119 -29.41 -12.26 -35.39
C ILE A 119 -30.11 -11.27 -36.33
N ILE A 120 -29.99 -9.97 -36.08
CA ILE A 120 -30.60 -8.91 -36.91
C ILE A 120 -29.98 -8.93 -38.31
N MET A 121 -28.64 -9.02 -38.42
CA MET A 121 -27.95 -9.11 -39.72
C MET A 121 -28.31 -10.39 -40.48
N SER A 122 -28.48 -11.51 -39.78
CA SER A 122 -28.93 -12.76 -40.39
C SER A 122 -30.39 -12.66 -40.87
N ALA A 123 -31.25 -12.01 -40.10
CA ALA A 123 -32.64 -11.78 -40.45
C ALA A 123 -32.78 -10.81 -41.62
N SER A 124 -32.03 -9.71 -41.64
CA SER A 124 -32.01 -8.73 -42.73
C SER A 124 -31.59 -9.40 -44.04
N ALA A 125 -30.51 -10.20 -44.02
CA ALA A 125 -30.05 -10.96 -45.19
C ALA A 125 -31.09 -12.00 -45.67
N ARG A 126 -31.84 -12.63 -44.75
CA ARG A 126 -32.95 -13.54 -45.12
C ARG A 126 -34.10 -12.79 -45.79
N ILE A 127 -34.46 -11.61 -45.28
CA ILE A 127 -35.55 -10.79 -45.84
C ILE A 127 -35.17 -10.29 -47.24
N GLU A 128 -33.95 -9.79 -47.42
CA GLU A 128 -33.45 -9.33 -48.73
C GLU A 128 -33.49 -10.45 -49.78
N ARG A 129 -33.11 -11.69 -49.41
CA ARG A 129 -33.21 -12.85 -50.32
C ARG A 129 -34.65 -13.27 -50.62
N ARG A 130 -35.58 -13.06 -49.69
CA ARG A 130 -36.99 -13.50 -49.83
C ARG A 130 -37.82 -12.52 -50.66
N PHE A 131 -37.49 -11.23 -50.61
CA PHE A 131 -38.21 -10.16 -51.31
C PHE A 131 -37.27 -9.34 -52.22
N PRO A 132 -36.65 -9.95 -53.25
CA PRO A 132 -35.62 -9.29 -54.05
C PRO A 132 -36.12 -8.19 -55.01
N TYR A 133 -37.45 -8.10 -55.24
CA TYR A 133 -38.05 -7.13 -56.15
C TYR A 133 -38.85 -6.03 -55.43
N ASP A 134 -38.95 -6.10 -54.10
CA ASP A 134 -39.63 -5.08 -53.31
C ASP A 134 -38.65 -3.98 -52.90
N ASN A 135 -38.62 -2.90 -53.69
CA ASN A 135 -37.72 -1.77 -53.48
C ASN A 135 -37.91 -1.08 -52.12
N GLU A 136 -39.12 -1.09 -51.56
CA GLU A 136 -39.38 -0.43 -50.27
C GLU A 136 -38.81 -1.26 -49.12
N THR A 137 -39.12 -2.57 -49.10
CA THR A 137 -38.58 -3.50 -48.11
C THR A 137 -37.04 -3.58 -48.17
N ILE A 138 -36.45 -3.64 -49.37
CA ILE A 138 -34.99 -3.68 -49.52
C ILE A 138 -34.34 -2.39 -48.98
N ARG A 139 -34.96 -1.22 -49.22
CA ARG A 139 -34.45 0.05 -48.71
C ARG A 139 -34.41 0.06 -47.18
N ASP A 140 -35.47 -0.38 -46.55
CA ASP A 140 -35.59 -0.39 -45.08
C ASP A 140 -34.65 -1.43 -44.45
N VAL A 141 -34.54 -2.61 -45.07
CA VAL A 141 -33.58 -3.66 -44.67
C VAL A 141 -32.13 -3.16 -44.75
N ARG A 142 -31.76 -2.44 -45.82
CA ARG A 142 -30.44 -1.82 -45.95
C ARG A 142 -30.20 -0.73 -44.92
N ALA A 143 -31.22 0.04 -44.55
CA ALA A 143 -31.10 1.04 -43.49
C ALA A 143 -30.82 0.37 -42.13
N ILE A 144 -31.49 -0.74 -41.83
CA ILE A 144 -31.24 -1.56 -40.63
C ILE A 144 -29.83 -2.14 -40.65
N GLU A 145 -29.39 -2.68 -41.79
CA GLU A 145 -28.04 -3.24 -41.93
C GLU A 145 -26.95 -2.18 -41.76
N GLN A 146 -27.15 -0.98 -42.33
CA GLN A 146 -26.25 0.15 -42.11
C GLN A 146 -26.19 0.56 -40.64
N GLY A 147 -27.33 0.57 -39.93
CA GLY A 147 -27.39 0.79 -38.49
C GLY A 147 -26.57 -0.26 -37.72
N CYS A 148 -26.74 -1.54 -38.05
CA CYS A 148 -26.00 -2.63 -37.44
C CYS A 148 -24.48 -2.50 -37.66
N ARG A 149 -24.05 -2.20 -38.89
CA ARG A 149 -22.62 -1.98 -39.22
C ARG A 149 -22.03 -0.74 -38.55
N ARG A 150 -22.85 0.26 -38.18
CA ARG A 150 -22.39 1.41 -37.38
C ARG A 150 -22.16 0.98 -35.93
N ILE A 151 -23.10 0.23 -35.35
CA ILE A 151 -22.97 -0.32 -33.99
C ILE A 151 -21.75 -1.24 -33.90
N GLU A 152 -21.54 -2.11 -34.89
CA GLU A 152 -20.38 -3.01 -34.95
C GLU A 152 -19.04 -2.24 -34.92
N ARG A 153 -18.93 -1.17 -35.71
CA ARG A 153 -17.73 -0.32 -35.72
C ARG A 153 -17.48 0.34 -34.36
N LEU A 154 -18.52 0.87 -33.72
CA LEU A 154 -18.40 1.46 -32.38
C LEU A 154 -17.95 0.42 -31.35
N LEU A 155 -18.47 -0.80 -31.40
CA LEU A 155 -18.02 -1.89 -30.51
C LEU A 155 -16.56 -2.28 -30.76
N MET A 156 -16.10 -2.22 -32.00
CA MET A 156 -14.71 -2.48 -32.37
C MET A 156 -13.77 -1.38 -31.90
N GLU A 157 -14.17 -0.11 -32.02
CA GLU A 157 -13.43 1.04 -31.46
C GLU A 157 -13.31 0.95 -29.94
N VAL A 158 -14.38 0.54 -29.24
CA VAL A 158 -14.35 0.28 -27.79
C VAL A 158 -13.35 -0.84 -27.45
N LYS A 159 -13.33 -1.93 -28.23
CA LYS A 159 -12.36 -3.01 -28.05
C LYS A 159 -10.91 -2.55 -28.25
N GLU A 160 -10.64 -1.75 -29.28
CA GLU A 160 -9.29 -1.21 -29.52
C GLU A 160 -8.85 -0.27 -28.40
N PHE A 161 -9.77 0.49 -27.83
CA PHE A 161 -9.50 1.35 -26.67
C PHE A 161 -9.20 0.51 -25.42
N GLU A 162 -9.95 -0.58 -25.17
CA GLU A 162 -9.64 -1.54 -24.10
C GLU A 162 -8.25 -2.17 -24.27
N GLU A 163 -7.88 -2.59 -25.48
CA GLU A 163 -6.57 -3.21 -25.75
C GLU A 163 -5.42 -2.21 -25.53
N LYS A 164 -5.60 -0.94 -25.89
CA LYS A 164 -4.60 0.12 -25.64
C LYS A 164 -4.40 0.39 -24.14
N LEU A 165 -5.48 0.46 -23.37
CA LEU A 165 -5.41 0.65 -21.91
C LEU A 165 -4.61 -0.47 -21.22
N VAL A 166 -4.83 -1.73 -21.63
CA VAL A 166 -4.11 -2.88 -21.07
C VAL A 166 -2.61 -2.84 -21.40
N ILE A 167 -2.25 -2.39 -22.61
CA ILE A 167 -0.85 -2.27 -23.02
C ILE A 167 -0.13 -1.15 -22.25
N GLU A 168 -0.84 -0.06 -21.91
CA GLU A 168 -0.31 1.01 -21.06
C GLU A 168 -0.10 0.54 -19.61
N GLU A 169 -1.08 -0.17 -19.01
CA GLU A 169 -0.94 -0.77 -17.66
C GLU A 169 0.29 -1.71 -17.57
N ILE A 170 0.46 -2.61 -18.55
CA ILE A 170 1.59 -3.56 -18.56
C ILE A 170 2.94 -2.83 -18.71
N LYS A 171 2.98 -1.71 -19.45
CA LYS A 171 4.20 -0.91 -19.60
C LYS A 171 4.56 -0.17 -18.31
N GLU A 172 3.58 0.34 -17.57
CA GLU A 172 3.81 1.01 -16.28
C GLU A 172 4.32 0.03 -15.23
N GLU A 173 3.68 -1.14 -15.06
CA GLU A 173 4.16 -2.19 -14.14
C GLU A 173 5.58 -2.67 -14.51
N THR A 174 5.89 -2.82 -15.80
CA THR A 174 7.22 -3.27 -16.24
C THR A 174 8.32 -2.22 -15.98
N ASN A 175 7.97 -0.93 -15.96
CA ASN A 175 8.91 0.16 -15.68
C ASN A 175 9.12 0.37 -14.17
N GLU A 176 8.09 0.17 -13.35
CA GLU A 176 8.22 0.18 -11.88
C GLU A 176 9.10 -0.97 -11.38
N VAL A 177 8.93 -2.19 -11.91
CA VAL A 177 9.77 -3.35 -11.54
C VAL A 177 11.23 -3.18 -11.95
N LYS A 178 11.52 -2.41 -13.00
CA LYS A 178 12.89 -2.10 -13.43
C LYS A 178 13.55 -1.01 -12.58
N THR A 179 12.77 -0.09 -12.02
CA THR A 179 13.29 0.98 -11.16
C THR A 179 13.51 0.53 -9.72
N GLU A 180 12.77 -0.47 -9.22
CA GLU A 180 13.06 -1.12 -7.92
C GLU A 180 14.30 -2.04 -7.94
N LYS A 181 14.76 -2.48 -9.11
CA LYS A 181 15.92 -3.38 -9.26
C LYS A 181 17.23 -2.67 -9.64
N ALA A 182 17.20 -1.35 -9.84
CA ALA A 182 18.37 -0.51 -10.16
C ALA A 182 18.83 0.27 -8.93
#